data_AF-A0A286NVS4-F1
#
_entry.id   AF-A0A286NVS4-F1
#
_cell.length_a   1.000
_cell.length_b   1.000
_cell.length_c   1.000
_cell.angle_alpha   90.00
_cell.angle_beta   90.00
_cell.angle_gamma   90.00
#
_symmetry.space_group_name_H-M   'P 1'
#
loop_
_entity.id
_entity.type
_entity.pdbx_description
1 polymer ?
#
loop_
_entity_poly.entity_id
_entity_poly.type
_entity_poly.pdbx_seq_one_letter_code
_entity_poly.pdbx_strand_id
1 'polypeptide(L)'
;MLPSSFSPHAAARTRRGRWATLAALLAACTPARPPEPPRVVLWAWERPEDLRFLAQAGHPVSVAFLLATLSLTETEVLEHPRRQPLHLPPGTPLKATVRLEAQPGASLARYSPERLRALADRLATLARRPELTALQLDFDARASETDAYVAMLQALRQKLPPSVSLSITGLASWCTPGSWLTRAPVDEVVPQLFRMGPEAPTWRARFSRGLPAPCRGSVGLALDEWQAVPPGITTLYVFNPRPWTPEAFSRVVAEPPP
;
A
#
# COMPACT_ATOMS: atom_id res chain seq x y z
N MET A 1 -39.32 -87.49 -42.79
CA MET A 1 -38.35 -87.83 -43.86
C MET A 1 -37.37 -86.66 -43.98
N LEU A 2 -36.07 -86.96 -43.92
CA LEU A 2 -34.91 -86.03 -44.04
C LEU A 2 -34.95 -85.20 -45.35
N PRO A 3 -34.10 -84.16 -45.57
CA PRO A 3 -32.99 -83.63 -44.77
C PRO A 3 -32.95 -82.07 -44.65
N SER A 4 -32.07 -81.52 -43.80
CA SER A 4 -31.37 -80.21 -43.95
C SER A 4 -30.31 -80.08 -42.84
N SER A 5 -29.01 -80.09 -43.18
CA SER A 5 -28.14 -78.93 -43.50
C SER A 5 -27.55 -78.25 -42.27
N PHE A 6 -26.23 -78.35 -42.05
CA PHE A 6 -25.45 -77.37 -41.25
C PHE A 6 -23.95 -77.35 -41.64
N SER A 7 -23.49 -76.15 -42.04
CA SER A 7 -22.17 -75.50 -41.88
C SER A 7 -20.88 -76.21 -42.39
N PRO A 8 -19.70 -75.55 -42.50
CA PRO A 8 -19.30 -74.18 -42.08
C PRO A 8 -18.45 -73.38 -43.11
N HIS A 9 -18.23 -72.08 -42.87
CA HIS A 9 -16.91 -71.47 -42.57
C HIS A 9 -16.83 -69.98 -42.91
N ALA A 10 -16.40 -69.23 -41.89
CA ALA A 10 -16.10 -67.82 -41.90
C ALA A 10 -14.77 -67.53 -42.60
N ALA A 11 -14.75 -66.50 -43.46
CA ALA A 11 -13.53 -65.91 -44.00
C ALA A 11 -13.27 -64.56 -43.31
N ALA A 12 -12.21 -64.52 -42.49
CA ALA A 12 -11.71 -63.31 -41.86
C ALA A 12 -10.98 -62.42 -42.88
N ARG A 13 -11.45 -61.18 -43.05
CA ARG A 13 -10.82 -60.16 -43.90
C ARG A 13 -10.08 -59.17 -43.01
N THR A 14 -8.75 -59.27 -42.97
CA THR A 14 -7.85 -58.39 -42.21
C THR A 14 -7.88 -56.96 -42.77
N ARG A 15 -8.48 -56.02 -42.03
CA ARG A 15 -8.39 -54.57 -42.29
C ARG A 15 -7.09 -54.03 -41.69
N ARG A 16 -6.27 -53.38 -42.54
CA ARG A 16 -5.08 -52.63 -42.16
C ARG A 16 -5.45 -51.48 -41.21
N GLY A 17 -5.04 -51.57 -39.95
CA GLY A 17 -5.15 -50.49 -38.98
C GLY A 17 -4.14 -49.38 -39.27
N ARG A 18 -4.63 -48.16 -39.50
CA ARG A 18 -3.83 -46.94 -39.51
C ARG A 18 -3.53 -46.57 -38.07
N TRP A 19 -2.27 -46.68 -37.66
CA TRP A 19 -1.79 -46.16 -36.38
C TRP A 19 -1.70 -44.64 -36.48
N ALA A 20 -2.73 -43.94 -36.00
CA ALA A 20 -2.66 -42.51 -35.77
C ALA A 20 -1.87 -42.28 -34.47
N THR A 21 -0.62 -41.84 -34.60
CA THR A 21 0.18 -41.35 -33.48
C THR A 21 -0.47 -40.09 -32.92
N LEU A 22 -1.14 -40.24 -31.77
CA LEU A 22 -1.54 -39.11 -30.93
C LEU A 22 -0.26 -38.48 -30.35
N ALA A 23 0.22 -37.41 -30.97
CA ALA A 23 1.25 -36.57 -30.36
C ALA A 23 0.60 -35.80 -29.20
N ALA A 24 0.83 -36.28 -27.97
CA ALA A 24 0.42 -35.59 -26.76
C ALA A 24 1.18 -34.26 -26.65
N LEU A 25 0.48 -33.15 -26.89
CA LEU A 25 0.91 -31.82 -26.51
C LEU A 25 0.94 -31.76 -24.98
N LEU A 26 2.09 -32.09 -24.39
CA LEU A 26 2.41 -31.73 -23.01
C LEU A 26 2.52 -30.21 -22.95
N ALA A 27 1.39 -29.54 -22.69
CA ALA A 27 1.38 -28.17 -22.25
C ALA A 27 2.23 -28.11 -20.97
N ALA A 28 3.43 -27.54 -21.08
CA ALA A 28 4.26 -27.25 -19.93
C ALA A 28 3.50 -26.24 -19.05
N CYS A 29 2.81 -26.75 -18.03
CA CYS A 29 2.35 -25.94 -16.91
C CYS A 29 3.61 -25.42 -16.23
N THR A 30 4.10 -24.24 -16.65
CA THR A 30 5.07 -23.51 -15.84
C THR A 30 4.38 -23.20 -14.51
N PRO A 31 4.86 -23.73 -13.38
CA PRO A 31 4.27 -23.41 -12.09
C PRO A 31 4.35 -21.89 -11.92
N ALA A 32 3.20 -21.25 -11.64
CA ALA A 32 3.16 -19.84 -11.33
C ALA A 32 4.09 -19.59 -10.13
N ARG A 33 5.07 -18.70 -10.30
CA ARG A 33 5.96 -18.30 -9.20
C ARG A 33 5.09 -17.81 -8.04
N PRO A 34 5.32 -18.26 -6.79
CA PRO A 34 4.57 -17.75 -5.65
C PRO A 34 4.70 -16.23 -5.60
N PRO A 35 3.64 -15.50 -5.21
CA PRO A 35 3.70 -14.06 -5.10
C PRO A 35 4.86 -13.67 -4.17
N GLU A 36 5.70 -12.74 -4.62
CA GLU A 36 6.77 -12.22 -3.77
C GLU A 36 6.14 -11.50 -2.56
N PRO A 37 6.73 -11.66 -1.35
CA PRO A 37 6.23 -10.96 -0.18
C PRO A 37 6.28 -9.44 -0.40
N PRO A 38 5.33 -8.67 0.17
CA PRO A 38 5.31 -7.24 0.00
C PRO A 38 6.55 -6.61 0.62
N ARG A 39 7.04 -5.52 0.02
CA ARG A 39 8.10 -4.70 0.61
C ARG A 39 7.58 -4.07 1.90
N VAL A 40 8.37 -4.14 2.97
CA VAL A 40 7.98 -3.60 4.27
C VAL A 40 8.49 -2.17 4.46
N VAL A 41 7.60 -1.29 4.90
CA VAL A 41 7.90 0.08 5.33
C VAL A 41 7.51 0.24 6.79
N LEU A 42 8.46 0.63 7.64
CA LEU A 42 8.19 0.87 9.06
C LEU A 42 7.80 2.33 9.26
N TRP A 43 6.64 2.59 9.88
CA TRP A 43 6.35 3.93 10.38
C TRP A 43 7.11 4.20 11.68
N ALA A 44 7.89 5.28 11.69
CA ALA A 44 8.64 5.78 12.85
C ALA A 44 8.01 7.10 13.32
N TRP A 45 7.12 7.03 14.32
CA TRP A 45 6.31 8.16 14.78
C TRP A 45 7.02 9.05 15.81
N GLU A 46 6.32 10.03 16.41
CA GLU A 46 6.83 10.96 17.43
C GLU A 46 7.22 10.25 18.75
N ARG A 47 8.28 9.45 18.72
CA ARG A 47 8.92 8.77 19.84
C ARG A 47 10.37 8.41 19.50
N PRO A 48 11.26 8.18 20.49
CA PRO A 48 12.61 7.68 20.23
C PRO A 48 12.57 6.35 19.47
N GLU A 49 13.31 6.25 18.37
CA GLU A 49 13.43 5.02 17.59
C GLU A 49 14.91 4.71 17.32
N ASP A 50 15.34 3.49 17.61
CA ASP A 50 16.66 2.97 17.24
C ASP A 50 16.48 1.79 16.29
N LEU A 51 16.61 2.07 15.00
CA LEU A 51 16.39 1.12 13.92
C LEU A 51 17.71 0.58 13.34
N ARG A 52 18.85 0.80 14.01
CA ARG A 52 20.17 0.34 13.52
C ARG A 52 20.24 -1.17 13.35
N PHE A 53 19.40 -1.93 14.05
CA PHE A 53 19.27 -3.38 13.87
C PHE A 53 18.83 -3.78 12.45
N LEU A 54 18.19 -2.88 11.69
CA LEU A 54 17.80 -3.14 10.30
C LEU A 54 19.00 -3.40 9.37
N ALA A 55 20.22 -3.01 9.77
CA ALA A 55 21.44 -3.36 9.04
C ALA A 55 21.63 -4.87 8.89
N GLN A 56 21.02 -5.67 9.78
CA GLN A 56 21.11 -7.13 9.82
C GLN A 56 19.85 -7.81 9.25
N ALA A 57 18.87 -7.07 8.73
CA ALA A 57 17.60 -7.61 8.25
C ALA A 57 17.72 -8.54 7.02
N GLY A 58 18.87 -8.54 6.34
CA GLY A 58 19.11 -9.39 5.16
C GLY A 58 18.39 -8.97 3.87
N HIS A 59 17.48 -8.00 3.96
CA HIS A 59 16.82 -7.36 2.81
C HIS A 59 16.60 -5.86 3.06
N PRO A 60 16.44 -5.03 2.02
CA PRO A 60 16.15 -3.61 2.18
C PRO A 60 14.81 -3.39 2.90
N VAL A 61 14.82 -2.53 3.92
CA VAL A 61 13.63 -2.06 4.64
C VAL A 61 13.58 -0.55 4.53
N SER A 62 12.42 0.00 4.15
CA SER A 62 12.23 1.44 4.09
C SER A 62 11.66 1.96 5.40
N VAL A 63 11.97 3.20 5.75
CA VAL A 63 11.41 3.86 6.94
C VAL A 63 10.64 5.11 6.52
N ALA A 64 9.37 5.16 6.92
CA ALA A 64 8.53 6.34 6.82
C ALA A 64 8.51 7.02 8.20
N PHE A 65 9.24 8.12 8.35
CA PHE A 65 9.40 8.78 9.64
C PHE A 65 8.59 10.07 9.71
N LEU A 66 8.00 10.37 10.86
CA LEU A 66 7.38 11.65 11.09
C LEU A 66 8.45 12.75 11.02
N LEU A 67 8.31 13.65 10.05
CA LEU A 67 9.17 14.80 9.86
C LEU A 67 8.69 16.00 10.69
N ALA A 68 7.39 16.26 10.60
CA ALA A 68 6.72 17.36 11.29
C ALA A 68 5.20 17.11 11.35
N THR A 69 4.56 17.75 12.32
CA THR A 69 3.12 17.96 12.36
C THR A 69 2.83 19.41 12.01
N LEU A 70 1.93 19.65 11.05
CA LEU A 70 1.38 20.96 10.73
C LEU A 70 -0.01 21.07 11.32
N SER A 71 -0.17 21.86 12.38
CA SER A 71 -1.47 22.19 12.96
C SER A 71 -2.12 23.29 12.11
N LEU A 72 -3.23 22.94 11.46
CA LEU A 72 -4.00 23.81 10.59
C LEU A 72 -5.03 24.56 11.45
N THR A 73 -4.93 25.90 11.54
CA THR A 73 -5.90 26.73 12.26
C THR A 73 -6.81 27.47 11.27
N GLU A 74 -7.71 28.34 11.75
CA GLU A 74 -8.51 29.19 10.88
C GLU A 74 -7.73 30.30 10.18
N THR A 75 -6.55 30.68 10.68
CA THR A 75 -5.76 31.83 10.17
C THR A 75 -4.32 31.47 9.81
N GLU A 76 -3.74 30.48 10.48
CA GLU A 76 -2.33 30.12 10.37
C GLU A 76 -2.11 28.62 10.14
N VAL A 77 -0.86 28.26 9.89
CA VAL A 77 -0.36 26.88 9.90
C VAL A 77 0.83 26.85 10.84
N LEU A 78 0.69 26.14 11.96
CA LEU A 78 1.74 26.03 12.96
C LEU A 78 2.54 24.75 12.72
N GLU A 79 3.86 24.88 12.62
CA GLU A 79 4.75 23.75 12.37
C GLU A 79 5.38 23.25 13.67
N HIS A 80 5.26 21.95 13.90
CA HIS A 80 5.85 21.24 15.01
C HIS A 80 6.80 20.18 14.43
N PRO A 81 8.12 20.47 14.33
CA PRO A 81 9.07 19.48 13.84
C PRO A 81 9.15 18.30 14.80
N ARG A 82 9.48 17.12 14.28
CA ARG A 82 9.80 15.95 15.11
C ARG A 82 10.87 16.31 16.15
N ARG A 83 10.62 15.98 17.43
CA ARG A 83 11.54 16.27 18.54
C ARG A 83 12.24 15.04 19.11
N GLN A 84 11.99 13.89 18.51
CA GLN A 84 12.45 12.60 19.01
C GLN A 84 13.61 12.05 18.19
N PRO A 85 14.60 11.40 18.81
CA PRO A 85 15.72 10.83 18.07
C PRO A 85 15.25 9.70 17.13
N LEU A 86 15.97 9.55 16.02
CA LEU A 86 15.80 8.47 15.05
C LEU A 86 17.18 8.01 14.60
N HIS A 87 17.58 6.81 15.00
CA HIS A 87 18.83 6.20 14.57
C HIS A 87 18.56 5.16 13.48
N LEU A 88 19.27 5.27 12.36
CA LEU A 88 19.10 4.43 11.19
C LEU A 88 20.45 3.86 10.73
N PRO A 89 20.46 2.71 10.05
CA PRO A 89 21.60 2.31 9.26
C PRO A 89 21.95 3.38 8.21
N PRO A 90 23.24 3.57 7.88
CA PRO A 90 23.63 4.42 6.76
C PRO A 90 22.97 3.97 5.45
N GLY A 91 22.50 4.92 4.64
CA GLY A 91 21.90 4.64 3.33
C GLY A 91 20.47 4.10 3.37
N THR A 92 19.80 4.05 4.53
CA THR A 92 18.37 3.69 4.59
C THR A 92 17.53 4.67 3.76
N PRO A 93 16.74 4.20 2.78
CA PRO A 93 15.83 5.05 2.03
C PRO A 93 14.80 5.69 2.97
N LEU A 94 14.76 7.03 2.95
CA LEU A 94 13.88 7.80 3.81
C LEU A 94 12.63 8.27 3.06
N LYS A 95 11.48 8.01 3.67
CA LYS A 95 10.20 8.64 3.33
C LYS A 95 9.84 9.59 4.46
N ALA A 96 9.71 10.87 4.19
CA ALA A 96 9.27 11.85 5.18
C ALA A 96 7.74 11.83 5.26
N THR A 97 7.19 11.61 6.45
CA THR A 97 5.76 11.76 6.71
C THR A 97 5.52 13.13 7.36
N VAL A 98 4.63 13.94 6.79
CA VAL A 98 4.16 15.17 7.42
C VAL A 98 2.70 14.98 7.79
N ARG A 99 2.38 15.08 9.09
CA ARG A 99 1.00 15.02 9.55
C ARG A 99 0.34 16.38 9.46
N LEU A 100 -0.86 16.44 8.91
CA LEU A 100 -1.70 17.63 8.95
C LEU A 100 -2.79 17.40 10.01
N GLU A 101 -2.93 18.32 10.96
CA GLU A 101 -3.94 18.24 12.00
C GLU A 101 -4.82 19.49 11.97
N ALA A 102 -6.07 19.34 11.55
CA ALA A 102 -7.05 20.42 11.65
C ALA A 102 -7.43 20.64 13.12
N GLN A 103 -7.13 21.84 13.63
CA GLN A 103 -7.60 22.27 14.95
C GLN A 103 -9.12 22.41 14.98
N PRO A 104 -9.77 22.37 16.15
CA PRO A 104 -11.20 22.61 16.26
C PRO A 104 -11.62 23.90 15.55
N GLY A 105 -12.62 23.82 14.69
CA GLY A 105 -13.07 24.96 13.86
C GLY A 105 -12.22 25.22 12.62
N ALA A 106 -11.04 24.63 12.45
CA ALA A 106 -10.30 24.76 11.18
C ALA A 106 -10.91 23.87 10.08
N SER A 107 -10.77 24.30 8.82
CA SER A 107 -11.06 23.45 7.67
C SER A 107 -10.28 23.89 6.43
N LEU A 108 -9.70 22.94 5.70
CA LEU A 108 -9.09 23.22 4.41
C LEU A 108 -10.10 23.77 3.41
N ALA A 109 -11.38 23.38 3.51
CA ALA A 109 -12.44 23.89 2.66
C ALA A 109 -12.66 25.41 2.79
N ARG A 110 -12.23 26.00 3.92
CA ARG A 110 -12.30 27.44 4.18
C ARG A 110 -11.02 28.19 3.81
N TYR A 111 -9.97 27.50 3.39
CA TYR A 111 -8.73 28.15 3.00
C TYR A 111 -8.88 28.78 1.61
N SER A 112 -8.40 30.01 1.46
CA SER A 112 -8.30 30.63 0.14
C SER A 112 -7.30 29.87 -0.74
N PRO A 113 -7.40 29.99 -2.09
CA PRO A 113 -6.41 29.41 -2.99
C PRO A 113 -4.96 29.82 -2.66
N GLU A 114 -4.75 31.07 -2.24
CA GLU A 114 -3.44 31.61 -1.85
C GLU A 114 -2.89 30.86 -0.62
N ARG A 115 -3.76 30.56 0.34
CA ARG A 115 -3.38 29.82 1.54
C ARG A 115 -3.11 28.35 1.26
N LEU A 116 -3.88 27.71 0.39
CA LEU A 116 -3.58 26.35 -0.07
C LEU A 116 -2.23 26.28 -0.78
N ARG A 117 -1.90 27.28 -1.61
CA ARG A 117 -0.58 27.41 -2.24
C ARG A 117 0.53 27.65 -1.20
N ALA A 118 0.30 28.48 -0.20
CA ALA A 118 1.26 28.72 0.89
C ALA A 118 1.52 27.44 1.72
N LEU A 119 0.49 26.64 1.98
CA LEU A 119 0.64 25.33 2.62
C LEU A 119 1.47 24.38 1.73
N ALA A 120 1.18 24.33 0.42
CA ALA A 120 1.97 23.56 -0.53
C ALA A 120 3.45 24.01 -0.59
N ASP A 121 3.72 25.32 -0.54
CA ASP A 121 5.08 25.87 -0.47
C ASP A 121 5.82 25.42 0.79
N ARG A 122 5.12 25.40 1.92
CA ARG A 122 5.68 24.93 3.20
C ARG A 122 6.04 23.45 3.15
N LEU A 123 5.13 22.61 2.64
CA LEU A 123 5.35 21.18 2.45
C LEU A 123 6.49 20.89 1.47
N ALA A 124 6.56 21.63 0.36
CA ALA A 124 7.65 21.51 -0.60
C ALA A 124 8.99 21.88 0.05
N THR A 125 9.03 22.91 0.89
CA THR A 125 10.24 23.31 1.63
C THR A 125 10.71 22.22 2.59
N LEU A 126 9.79 21.58 3.34
CA LEU A 126 10.11 20.46 4.22
C LEU A 126 10.73 19.27 3.46
N ALA A 127 10.29 19.04 2.22
CA ALA A 127 10.75 17.96 1.37
C ALA A 127 12.06 18.24 0.61
N ARG A 128 12.62 19.45 0.66
CA ARG A 128 13.91 19.79 0.01
C ARG A 128 15.09 19.29 0.83
N ARG A 129 15.26 17.96 0.89
CA ARG A 129 16.38 17.31 1.56
C ARG A 129 16.96 16.22 0.65
N PRO A 130 18.28 16.19 0.39
CA PRO A 130 18.89 15.23 -0.54
C PRO A 130 18.62 13.76 -0.24
N GLU A 131 18.43 13.42 1.04
CA GLU A 131 18.22 12.07 1.52
C GLU A 131 16.77 11.55 1.37
N LEU A 132 15.81 12.42 1.05
CA LEU A 132 14.40 12.04 0.95
C LEU A 132 14.06 11.50 -0.43
N THR A 133 13.44 10.32 -0.45
CA THR A 133 12.93 9.67 -1.66
C THR A 133 11.43 9.88 -1.86
N ALA A 134 10.71 10.20 -0.79
CA ALA A 134 9.28 10.49 -0.84
C ALA A 134 8.85 11.46 0.26
N LEU A 135 7.78 12.20 -0.01
CA LEU A 135 6.97 12.93 0.95
C LEU A 135 5.61 12.25 1.05
N GLN A 136 5.24 11.78 2.23
CA GLN A 136 3.93 11.24 2.56
C GLN A 136 3.15 12.26 3.40
N LEU A 137 1.93 12.60 3.01
CA LEU A 137 1.04 13.40 3.86
C LEU A 137 0.11 12.49 4.64
N ASP A 138 0.06 12.68 5.96
CA ASP A 138 -0.90 12.03 6.84
C ASP A 138 -2.02 13.01 7.19
N PHE A 139 -3.18 12.87 6.57
CA PHE A 139 -4.31 13.79 6.76
C PHE A 139 -5.65 13.11 6.51
N ASP A 140 -6.51 13.11 7.52
CA ASP A 140 -7.87 12.59 7.45
C ASP A 140 -8.84 13.67 6.94
N ALA A 141 -8.75 13.97 5.64
CA ALA A 141 -9.62 14.96 5.00
C ALA A 141 -11.11 14.60 5.15
N ARG A 142 -11.92 15.55 5.62
CA ARG A 142 -13.38 15.41 5.56
C ARG A 142 -13.85 15.43 4.10
N ALA A 143 -15.04 14.89 3.85
CA ALA A 143 -15.66 14.92 2.52
C ALA A 143 -15.71 16.36 1.93
N SER A 144 -16.07 17.35 2.75
CA SER A 144 -16.09 18.76 2.37
C SER A 144 -14.72 19.37 2.05
N GLU A 145 -13.63 18.72 2.45
CA GLU A 145 -12.26 19.21 2.27
C GLU A 145 -11.56 18.59 1.06
N THR A 146 -12.16 17.57 0.45
CA THR A 146 -11.51 16.81 -0.63
C THR A 146 -11.08 17.67 -1.80
N ASP A 147 -11.91 18.64 -2.23
CA ASP A 147 -11.54 19.56 -3.32
C ASP A 147 -10.40 20.50 -2.95
N ALA A 148 -10.43 21.07 -1.74
CA ALA A 148 -9.33 21.90 -1.24
C ALA A 148 -8.04 21.08 -1.05
N TYR A 149 -8.16 19.83 -0.62
CA TYR A 149 -7.02 18.93 -0.45
C TYR A 149 -6.41 18.56 -1.81
N VAL A 150 -7.23 18.22 -2.81
CA VAL A 150 -6.77 17.99 -4.19
C VAL A 150 -6.08 19.22 -4.76
N ALA A 151 -6.65 20.42 -4.60
CA ALA A 151 -6.04 21.66 -5.07
C ALA A 151 -4.68 21.93 -4.41
N MET A 152 -4.55 21.67 -3.10
CA MET A 152 -3.27 21.77 -2.39
C MET A 152 -2.26 20.73 -2.89
N LEU A 153 -2.68 19.47 -3.09
CA LEU A 153 -1.83 18.41 -3.64
C LEU A 153 -1.33 18.74 -5.05
N GLN A 154 -2.16 19.35 -5.90
CA GLN A 154 -1.77 19.85 -7.23
C GLN A 154 -0.71 20.93 -7.14
N ALA A 155 -0.91 21.93 -6.28
CA ALA A 155 0.09 22.97 -6.04
C ALA A 155 1.40 22.40 -5.49
N LEU A 156 1.33 21.40 -4.59
CA LEU A 156 2.49 20.73 -4.02
C LEU A 156 3.24 19.91 -5.06
N ARG A 157 2.54 19.12 -5.88
CA ARG A 157 3.17 18.27 -6.90
C ARG A 157 3.98 19.08 -7.91
N GLN A 158 3.51 20.28 -8.27
CA GLN A 158 4.22 21.21 -9.16
C GLN A 158 5.53 21.74 -8.56
N LYS A 159 5.68 21.74 -7.23
CA LYS A 159 6.83 22.31 -6.52
C LYS A 159 7.84 21.25 -6.07
N LEU A 160 7.40 20.00 -5.92
CA LEU A 160 8.25 18.90 -5.53
C LEU A 160 9.17 18.44 -6.68
N PRO A 161 10.45 18.13 -6.41
CA PRO A 161 11.34 17.55 -7.42
C PRO A 161 10.75 16.26 -8.02
N PRO A 162 10.98 15.96 -9.31
CA PRO A 162 10.51 14.71 -9.93
C PRO A 162 11.05 13.44 -9.26
N SER A 163 12.20 13.53 -8.59
CA SER A 163 12.81 12.43 -7.85
C SER A 163 12.15 12.13 -6.50
N VAL A 164 11.26 13.00 -6.02
CA VAL A 164 10.54 12.84 -4.76
C VAL A 164 9.11 12.40 -5.06
N SER A 165 8.78 11.16 -4.71
CA SER A 165 7.40 10.65 -4.80
C SER A 165 6.49 11.36 -3.80
N LEU A 166 5.26 11.66 -4.21
CA LEU A 166 4.21 12.21 -3.36
C LEU A 166 3.24 11.09 -2.98
N SER A 167 3.16 10.79 -1.70
CA SER A 167 2.27 9.77 -1.11
C SER A 167 1.27 10.44 -0.18
N ILE A 168 0.12 9.80 0.03
CA ILE A 168 -0.80 10.16 1.11
C ILE A 168 -1.24 8.91 1.86
N THR A 169 -1.46 9.04 3.18
CA THR A 169 -2.30 8.07 3.89
C THR A 169 -3.75 8.29 3.49
N GLY A 170 -4.62 7.32 3.79
CA GLY A 170 -6.04 7.52 3.56
C GLY A 170 -6.94 6.59 4.36
N LEU A 171 -8.20 6.99 4.45
CA LEU A 171 -9.24 6.19 5.08
C LEU A 171 -9.63 5.02 4.18
N ALA A 172 -9.97 3.89 4.79
CA ALA A 172 -10.54 2.73 4.09
C ALA A 172 -11.71 3.12 3.16
N SER A 173 -12.56 4.06 3.59
CA SER A 173 -13.72 4.55 2.84
C SER A 173 -13.38 5.26 1.53
N TRP A 174 -12.16 5.78 1.39
CA TRP A 174 -11.71 6.42 0.16
C TRP A 174 -11.36 5.40 -0.93
N CYS A 175 -11.11 4.14 -0.58
CA CYS A 175 -10.74 3.08 -1.53
C CYS A 175 -11.98 2.40 -2.11
N THR A 176 -12.80 3.19 -2.78
CA THR A 176 -14.03 2.75 -3.45
C THR A 176 -14.08 3.30 -4.89
N PRO A 177 -14.77 2.61 -5.82
CA PRO A 177 -14.98 3.14 -7.16
C PRO A 177 -15.64 4.52 -7.14
N GLY A 178 -15.19 5.43 -8.00
CA GLY A 178 -15.71 6.81 -8.04
C GLY A 178 -15.12 7.75 -6.98
N SER A 179 -14.12 7.29 -6.22
CA SER A 179 -13.44 8.12 -5.21
C SER A 179 -12.77 9.36 -5.79
N TRP A 180 -12.77 10.44 -5.01
CA TRP A 180 -12.06 11.69 -5.29
C TRP A 180 -10.56 11.50 -5.51
N LEU A 181 -9.98 10.42 -4.98
CA LEU A 181 -8.58 10.05 -5.15
C LEU A 181 -8.16 9.96 -6.64
N THR A 182 -9.10 9.70 -7.54
CA THR A 182 -8.85 9.71 -9.00
C THR A 182 -8.38 11.07 -9.54
N ARG A 183 -8.63 12.16 -8.80
CA ARG A 183 -8.17 13.52 -9.13
C ARG A 183 -6.90 13.92 -8.38
N ALA A 184 -6.45 13.12 -7.42
CA ALA A 184 -5.29 13.43 -6.59
C ALA A 184 -3.99 13.13 -7.36
N PRO A 185 -3.06 14.10 -7.50
CA PRO A 185 -1.82 13.92 -8.26
C PRO A 185 -0.73 13.28 -7.40
N VAL A 186 -1.03 12.09 -6.85
CA VAL A 186 -0.17 11.35 -5.92
C VAL A 186 0.33 10.07 -6.58
N ASP A 187 1.57 9.69 -6.28
CA ASP A 187 2.22 8.48 -6.79
C ASP A 187 1.78 7.24 -6.00
N GLU A 188 1.36 7.42 -4.75
CA GLU A 188 0.96 6.34 -3.84
C GLU A 188 -0.15 6.78 -2.89
N VAL A 189 -1.16 5.91 -2.71
CA VAL A 189 -2.16 6.03 -1.64
C VAL A 189 -1.98 4.85 -0.69
N VAL A 190 -1.86 5.13 0.61
CA VAL A 190 -1.67 4.14 1.67
C VAL A 190 -2.90 4.12 2.58
N PRO A 191 -3.94 3.34 2.24
CA PRO A 191 -5.08 3.17 3.13
C PRO A 191 -4.65 2.53 4.45
N GLN A 192 -5.01 3.17 5.56
CA GLN A 192 -4.76 2.67 6.91
C GLN A 192 -5.91 1.76 7.34
N LEU A 193 -5.70 0.45 7.29
CA LEU A 193 -6.71 -0.54 7.65
C LEU A 193 -6.60 -0.97 9.12
N PHE A 194 -6.41 0.00 10.00
CA PHE A 194 -6.38 -0.13 11.45
C PHE A 194 -7.10 1.07 12.06
N ARG A 195 -7.60 0.95 13.29
CA ARG A 195 -8.36 2.04 13.94
C ARG A 195 -9.56 2.54 13.12
N MET A 196 -10.16 1.66 12.32
CA MET A 196 -11.30 1.98 11.45
C MET A 196 -12.64 2.15 12.20
N GLY A 197 -12.62 2.08 13.54
CA GLY A 197 -13.83 2.18 14.36
C GLY A 197 -14.82 1.02 14.14
N PRO A 198 -16.12 1.24 14.42
CA PRO A 198 -17.15 0.19 14.35
C PRO A 198 -17.31 -0.47 12.97
N GLU A 199 -16.94 0.23 11.89
CA GLU A 199 -17.07 -0.29 10.52
C GLU A 199 -15.92 -1.21 10.10
N ALA A 200 -14.93 -1.44 10.96
CA ALA A 200 -13.75 -2.23 10.63
C ALA A 200 -14.05 -3.62 10.02
N PRO A 201 -15.03 -4.42 10.52
CA PRO A 201 -15.38 -5.70 9.92
C PRO A 201 -15.88 -5.59 8.47
N THR A 202 -16.66 -4.55 8.17
CA THR A 202 -17.19 -4.29 6.82
C THR A 202 -16.07 -3.99 5.83
N TRP A 203 -15.13 -3.13 6.22
CA TRP A 203 -13.98 -2.78 5.37
C TRP A 203 -13.03 -3.96 5.15
N ARG A 204 -12.76 -4.74 6.21
CA ARG A 204 -11.99 -6.00 6.10
C ARG A 204 -12.63 -6.98 5.11
N ALA A 205 -13.93 -7.23 5.26
CA ALA A 205 -14.66 -8.14 4.38
C ALA A 205 -14.64 -7.64 2.92
N ARG A 206 -14.82 -6.33 2.71
CA ARG A 206 -14.77 -5.71 1.39
C ARG A 206 -13.41 -5.89 0.70
N PHE A 207 -12.32 -5.71 1.43
CA PHE A 207 -10.95 -5.76 0.88
C PHE A 207 -10.31 -7.14 0.92
N SER A 208 -11.01 -8.17 1.39
CA SER A 208 -10.56 -9.58 1.36
C SER A 208 -10.15 -10.08 -0.03
N ARG A 209 -10.70 -9.46 -1.10
CA ARG A 209 -10.39 -9.76 -2.50
C ARG A 209 -9.44 -8.75 -3.16
N GLY A 210 -8.82 -7.88 -2.36
CA GLY A 210 -7.94 -6.80 -2.82
C GLY A 210 -8.64 -5.45 -2.87
N LEU A 211 -7.84 -4.39 -2.99
CA LEU A 211 -8.32 -3.01 -3.02
C LEU A 211 -8.57 -2.56 -4.47
N PRO A 212 -9.52 -1.64 -4.73
CA PRO A 212 -9.70 -1.05 -6.06
C PRO A 212 -8.65 0.05 -6.31
N ALA A 213 -8.45 0.42 -7.58
CA ALA A 213 -7.65 1.60 -7.91
C ALA A 213 -8.32 2.86 -7.33
N PRO A 214 -7.55 3.86 -6.85
CA PRO A 214 -6.08 3.95 -6.89
C PRO A 214 -5.34 3.27 -5.71
N CYS A 215 -6.02 2.52 -4.84
CA CYS A 215 -5.44 1.94 -3.62
C CYS A 215 -4.82 0.53 -3.78
N ARG A 216 -4.55 0.07 -5.01
CA ARG A 216 -4.16 -1.33 -5.28
C ARG A 216 -2.76 -1.73 -4.81
N GLY A 217 -1.85 -0.76 -4.61
CA GLY A 217 -0.42 -1.05 -4.45
C GLY A 217 0.06 -1.19 -3.01
N SER A 218 -0.55 -0.45 -2.09
CA SER A 218 -0.02 -0.23 -0.74
C SER A 218 -1.11 -0.30 0.31
N VAL A 219 -0.75 -0.69 1.53
CA VAL A 219 -1.67 -0.73 2.67
C VAL A 219 -0.92 -0.44 3.97
N GLY A 220 -1.57 0.21 4.92
CA GLY A 220 -1.11 0.37 6.29
C GLY A 220 -1.83 -0.59 7.22
N LEU A 221 -1.08 -1.37 8.01
CA LEU A 221 -1.59 -2.20 9.11
C LEU A 221 -0.97 -1.78 10.44
N ALA A 222 -1.58 -2.15 11.56
CA ALA A 222 -1.03 -1.93 12.88
C ALA A 222 -0.66 -3.25 13.56
N LEU A 223 0.49 -3.29 14.22
CA LEU A 223 1.03 -4.49 14.86
C LEU A 223 0.17 -4.97 16.05
N ASP A 224 -0.56 -4.07 16.69
CA ASP A 224 -1.45 -4.35 17.82
C ASP A 224 -2.92 -4.56 17.42
N GLU A 225 -3.22 -4.49 16.12
CA GLU A 225 -4.53 -4.81 15.53
C GLU A 225 -4.29 -5.53 14.20
N TRP A 226 -3.53 -6.63 14.28
CA TRP A 226 -3.06 -7.32 13.10
C TRP A 226 -4.19 -8.01 12.32
N GLN A 227 -4.05 -8.08 11.00
CA GLN A 227 -4.97 -8.75 10.09
C GLN A 227 -4.23 -9.25 8.85
N ALA A 228 -4.86 -10.15 8.09
CA ALA A 228 -4.31 -10.62 6.82
C ALA A 228 -4.10 -9.46 5.84
N VAL A 229 -2.95 -9.46 5.16
CA VAL A 229 -2.64 -8.51 4.09
C VAL A 229 -3.57 -8.77 2.91
N PRO A 230 -4.31 -7.76 2.40
CA PRO A 230 -5.15 -7.93 1.22
C PRO A 230 -4.36 -8.43 0.01
N PRO A 231 -4.97 -9.26 -0.88
CA PRO A 231 -4.32 -9.69 -2.10
C PRO A 231 -3.89 -8.52 -3.00
N GLY A 232 -2.76 -8.67 -3.67
CA GLY A 232 -2.23 -7.70 -4.64
C GLY A 232 -1.40 -6.56 -4.04
N ILE A 233 -1.27 -6.48 -2.71
CA ILE A 233 -0.41 -5.50 -2.06
C ILE A 233 1.06 -5.80 -2.33
N THR A 234 1.79 -4.77 -2.77
CA THR A 234 3.23 -4.83 -3.06
C THR A 234 4.07 -4.08 -2.02
N THR A 235 3.45 -3.19 -1.25
CA THR A 235 4.10 -2.40 -0.21
C THR A 235 3.24 -2.40 1.06
N LEU A 236 3.76 -2.97 2.13
CA LEU A 236 3.12 -3.02 3.44
C LEU A 236 3.75 -2.00 4.37
N TYR A 237 2.96 -0.99 4.74
CA TYR A 237 3.30 -0.07 5.82
C TYR A 237 2.84 -0.66 7.15
N VAL A 238 3.71 -0.65 8.15
CA VAL A 238 3.38 -1.16 9.48
C VAL A 238 3.52 -0.06 10.52
N PHE A 239 2.44 0.16 11.26
CA PHE A 239 2.40 0.98 12.46
C PHE A 239 2.67 0.11 13.68
N ASN A 240 3.58 0.55 14.53
CA ASN A 240 3.80 -0.03 15.86
C ASN A 240 3.48 1.04 16.91
N PRO A 241 2.57 0.78 17.88
CA PRO A 241 2.29 1.74 18.95
C PRO A 241 3.45 1.88 19.94
N ARG A 242 4.43 0.97 19.90
CA ARG A 242 5.66 0.98 20.71
C ARG A 242 6.88 1.25 19.83
N PRO A 243 8.03 1.62 20.40
CA PRO A 243 9.30 1.63 19.68
C PRO A 243 9.56 0.28 18.99
N TRP A 244 10.18 0.33 17.82
CA TRP A 244 10.56 -0.86 17.09
C TRP A 244 11.69 -1.60 17.79
N THR A 245 11.57 -2.93 17.83
CA THR A 245 12.61 -3.84 18.29
C THR A 245 12.88 -4.90 17.23
N PRO A 246 14.03 -5.58 17.25
CA PRO A 246 14.29 -6.72 16.36
C PRO A 246 13.18 -7.77 16.42
N GLU A 247 12.64 -8.05 17.61
CA GLU A 247 11.57 -9.04 17.80
C GLU A 247 10.25 -8.57 17.17
N ALA A 248 9.91 -7.28 17.35
CA ALA A 248 8.72 -6.71 16.73
C ALA A 248 8.81 -6.71 15.20
N PHE A 249 9.99 -6.40 14.67
CA PHE A 249 10.27 -6.46 13.23
C PHE A 249 10.20 -7.89 12.69
N SER A 250 10.83 -8.85 13.37
CA SER A 250 10.79 -10.28 12.97
C SER A 250 9.36 -10.80 12.85
N ARG A 251 8.44 -10.39 13.73
CA ARG A 251 7.01 -10.75 13.63
C ARG A 251 6.32 -10.21 12.38
N VAL A 252 6.79 -9.10 11.81
CA VAL A 252 6.24 -8.52 10.59
C VAL A 252 6.71 -9.30 9.35
N VAL A 253 7.99 -9.71 9.34
CA VAL A 253 8.61 -10.34 8.17
C VAL A 253 8.43 -11.86 8.12
N ALA A 254 8.18 -12.53 9.25
CA ALA A 254 8.13 -14.00 9.36
C ALA A 254 6.81 -14.65 8.88
N GLU A 255 5.98 -13.95 8.09
CA GLU A 255 4.56 -14.23 7.86
C GLU A 255 3.63 -14.00 9.07
N PRO A 256 2.38 -13.57 8.84
CA PRO A 256 1.51 -13.07 9.89
C PRO A 256 0.89 -14.20 10.73
N PRO A 257 0.59 -13.97 12.02
CA PRO A 257 -0.23 -14.90 12.80
C PRO A 257 -1.59 -15.14 12.08
N PRO A 258 -2.18 -16.33 12.27
CA PRO A 258 -3.26 -16.88 11.43
C PRO A 258 -4.47 -15.97 11.26
#